data_AF-A0A2G2IXP3-F1
#
_entry.id   AF-A0A2G2IXP3-F1
#
_cell.length_a   1.000
_cell.length_b   1.000
_cell.length_c   1.000
_cell.angle_alpha   90.00
_cell.angle_beta   90.00
_cell.angle_gamma   90.00
#
_symmetry.space_group_name_H-M   'P 1'
#
loop_
_entity.id
_entity.type
_entity.pdbx_description
1 polymer ?
#
loop_
_entity_poly.entity_id
_entity_poly.type
_entity_poly.pdbx_seq_one_letter_code
_entity_poly.pdbx_strand_id
1 'polypeptide(L)'
;MRKLAVFTIFGLSLLAMPAQADNLVGDKVVLRALDKVTATTEDYTVNVGEVLKYGSLEVTVHHCEKRPPEETPETFAFLQITDARTDGQGGAIEQAKLFSGWMFASSPALSSLEHPVYDIWVLDCVIPPPPPSLEELLTELENVESR
;
A
#
# COMPACT_ATOMS: atom_id res chain seq x y z
N MET A 1 37.44 13.13 59.87
CA MET A 1 36.82 11.78 59.84
C MET A 1 35.39 11.97 60.34
N ARG A 2 34.28 11.69 59.66
CA ARG A 2 33.89 10.69 58.65
C ARG A 2 32.86 11.32 57.69
N LYS A 3 32.95 10.97 56.41
CA LYS A 3 32.02 11.32 55.33
C LYS A 3 30.68 10.62 55.59
N LEU A 4 29.55 11.35 55.61
CA LEU A 4 28.23 10.73 55.43
C LEU A 4 28.04 10.50 53.93
N ALA A 5 27.93 9.23 53.54
CA ALA A 5 27.78 8.79 52.17
C ALA A 5 26.35 9.06 51.68
N VAL A 6 26.25 9.79 50.58
CA VAL A 6 25.08 9.84 49.70
C VAL A 6 25.04 8.51 48.95
N PHE A 7 23.94 7.77 49.07
CA PHE A 7 23.62 6.67 48.17
C PHE A 7 22.16 6.83 47.72
N THR A 8 21.97 7.72 46.77
CA THR A 8 20.75 7.81 45.97
C THR A 8 20.69 6.55 45.11
N ILE A 9 19.78 5.62 45.45
CA ILE A 9 19.43 4.49 44.60
C ILE A 9 18.60 5.06 43.43
N PHE A 10 19.29 5.51 42.38
CA PHE A 10 18.66 5.80 41.09
C PHE A 10 18.43 4.46 40.40
N GLY A 11 17.28 3.85 40.68
CA GLY A 11 16.87 2.56 40.15
C GLY A 11 16.89 2.56 38.61
N LEU A 12 17.64 1.61 38.07
CA LEU A 12 17.76 1.33 36.63
C LEU A 12 16.39 0.90 36.08
N SER A 13 15.61 1.86 35.58
CA SER A 13 14.36 1.60 34.88
C SER A 13 14.67 0.94 33.53
N LEU A 14 14.33 -0.35 33.38
CA LEU A 14 14.34 -1.02 32.08
C LEU A 14 13.24 -0.39 31.22
N LEU A 15 13.62 0.51 30.31
CA LEU A 15 12.75 0.93 29.22
C LEU A 15 12.62 -0.25 28.25
N ALA A 16 11.50 -0.97 28.30
CA ALA A 16 11.14 -1.93 27.27
C ALA A 16 10.84 -1.15 25.98
N MET A 17 11.68 -1.31 24.96
CA MET A 17 11.41 -0.76 23.63
C MET A 17 10.37 -1.65 22.93
N PRO A 18 9.33 -1.06 22.30
CA PRO A 18 8.42 -1.84 21.47
C PRO A 18 9.21 -2.39 20.27
N ALA A 19 9.11 -3.69 20.02
CA ALA A 19 9.54 -4.28 18.76
C ALA A 19 8.47 -3.93 17.71
N GLN A 20 8.83 -3.13 16.70
CA GLN A 20 7.99 -2.93 15.53
C GLN A 20 8.41 -3.94 14.47
N ALA A 21 7.43 -4.61 13.86
CA ALA A 21 7.68 -5.49 12.74
C ALA A 21 7.65 -4.67 11.44
N ASP A 22 8.49 -5.03 10.47
CA ASP A 22 8.50 -4.36 9.17
C ASP A 22 7.21 -4.69 8.39
N ASN A 23 6.73 -3.72 7.62
CA ASN A 23 5.58 -3.92 6.74
C ASN A 23 5.93 -4.86 5.58
N LEU A 24 4.93 -5.62 5.14
CA LEU A 24 5.02 -6.50 3.99
C LEU A 24 4.72 -5.69 2.73
N VAL A 25 5.71 -5.52 1.86
CA VAL A 25 5.55 -4.81 0.58
C VAL A 25 4.94 -5.76 -0.45
N GLY A 26 3.87 -5.32 -1.10
CA GLY A 26 3.21 -6.08 -2.16
C GLY A 26 3.60 -5.62 -3.56
N ASP A 27 3.42 -6.51 -4.53
CA ASP A 27 3.66 -6.24 -5.94
C ASP A 27 2.37 -5.90 -6.70
N LYS A 28 1.20 -6.10 -6.07
CA LYS A 28 -0.11 -5.71 -6.63
C LYS A 28 -0.99 -5.07 -5.58
N VAL A 29 -1.80 -4.11 -6.01
CA VAL A 29 -2.87 -3.51 -5.22
C VAL A 29 -4.22 -3.99 -5.74
N VAL A 30 -5.14 -4.25 -4.82
CA VAL A 30 -6.55 -4.49 -5.13
C VAL A 30 -7.30 -3.18 -4.89
N LEU A 31 -7.88 -2.63 -5.94
CA LEU A 31 -8.66 -1.40 -5.93
C LEU A 31 -10.12 -1.72 -6.19
N ARG A 32 -11.03 -0.96 -5.57
CA ARG A 32 -12.43 -0.91 -5.95
C ARG A 32 -12.73 0.39 -6.66
N ALA A 33 -13.39 0.29 -7.80
CA ALA A 33 -13.93 1.41 -8.54
C ALA A 33 -15.44 1.47 -8.37
N LEU A 34 -15.98 2.67 -8.18
CA LEU A 34 -17.41 2.95 -8.12
C LEU A 34 -17.78 3.98 -9.18
N ASP A 35 -18.77 3.67 -10.00
CA ASP A 35 -19.52 4.67 -10.74
C ASP A 35 -20.69 5.16 -9.87
N LYS A 36 -20.63 6.43 -9.44
CA LYS A 36 -21.62 7.07 -8.56
C LYS A 36 -22.96 7.33 -9.29
N VAL A 37 -22.95 7.37 -10.62
CA VAL A 37 -24.15 7.59 -11.46
C VAL A 37 -24.93 6.29 -11.63
N THR A 38 -24.23 5.18 -11.90
CA THR A 38 -24.87 3.87 -12.09
C THR A 38 -24.91 3.01 -10.82
N ALA A 39 -24.25 3.45 -9.75
CA ALA A 39 -24.06 2.71 -8.49
C ALA A 39 -23.41 1.32 -8.68
N THR A 40 -22.58 1.16 -9.72
CA THR A 40 -21.89 -0.09 -10.02
C THR A 40 -20.48 -0.09 -9.45
N THR A 41 -20.07 -1.21 -8.84
CA THR A 41 -18.71 -1.39 -8.30
C THR A 41 -17.99 -2.54 -8.96
N GLU A 42 -16.71 -2.35 -9.25
CA GLU A 42 -15.83 -3.38 -9.82
C GLU A 42 -14.47 -3.37 -9.12
N ASP A 43 -13.89 -4.55 -8.94
CA ASP A 43 -12.60 -4.73 -8.29
C ASP A 43 -11.52 -5.03 -9.32
N TYR A 44 -10.37 -4.35 -9.18
CA TYR A 44 -9.24 -4.45 -10.08
C TYR A 44 -7.98 -4.79 -9.31
N THR A 45 -7.25 -5.80 -9.78
CA THR A 45 -5.89 -6.09 -9.31
C THR A 45 -4.89 -5.49 -10.28
N VAL A 46 -4.07 -4.56 -9.80
CA VAL A 46 -3.15 -3.76 -10.62
C VAL A 46 -1.75 -3.96 -10.09
N ASN A 47 -0.78 -4.22 -10.96
CA ASN A 47 0.61 -4.34 -10.52
C ASN A 47 1.16 -2.96 -10.11
N VAL A 48 2.04 -2.95 -9.11
CA VAL A 48 2.76 -1.74 -8.72
C VAL A 48 3.63 -1.27 -9.89
N GLY A 49 3.54 0.01 -10.23
CA GLY A 49 4.17 0.62 -11.40
C GLY A 49 3.30 0.68 -12.65
N GLU A 50 2.12 0.05 -12.63
CA GLU A 50 1.17 0.10 -13.75
C GLU A 50 0.07 1.16 -13.57
N VAL A 51 -0.66 1.39 -14.67
CA VAL A 51 -1.78 2.33 -14.74
C VAL A 51 -3.07 1.57 -15.03
N LEU A 52 -4.04 1.71 -14.14
CA LEU A 52 -5.42 1.29 -14.38
C LEU A 52 -6.19 2.42 -15.05
N LYS A 53 -6.94 2.09 -16.11
CA LYS A 53 -7.87 3.01 -16.77
C LYS A 53 -9.30 2.64 -16.40
N TYR A 54 -10.04 3.57 -15.81
CA TYR A 54 -11.44 3.37 -15.44
C TYR A 54 -12.27 4.62 -15.76
N GLY A 55 -13.19 4.50 -16.72
CA GLY A 55 -13.93 5.65 -17.25
C GLY A 55 -12.98 6.70 -17.84
N SER A 56 -12.98 7.91 -17.27
CA SER A 56 -12.02 8.96 -17.61
C SER A 56 -10.79 9.02 -16.71
N LEU A 57 -10.70 8.14 -15.70
CA LEU A 57 -9.60 8.15 -14.75
C LEU A 57 -8.42 7.31 -15.24
N GLU A 58 -7.22 7.83 -15.03
CA GLU A 58 -5.97 7.06 -15.05
C GLU A 58 -5.42 6.99 -13.62
N VAL A 59 -5.37 5.78 -13.07
CA VAL A 59 -4.93 5.47 -11.71
C VAL A 59 -3.55 4.83 -11.78
N THR A 60 -2.51 5.57 -11.42
CA THR A 60 -1.13 5.07 -11.34
C THR A 60 -0.86 4.55 -9.93
N VAL A 61 -0.41 3.30 -9.85
CA VAL A 61 -0.05 2.66 -8.59
C VAL A 61 1.45 2.78 -8.39
N HIS A 62 1.90 3.45 -7.34
CA HIS A 62 3.35 3.62 -7.09
C HIS A 62 3.89 2.68 -6.01
N HIS A 63 3.09 2.39 -5.00
CA HIS A 63 3.51 1.56 -3.87
C HIS A 63 2.30 0.95 -3.18
N CYS A 64 2.49 -0.21 -2.56
CA CYS A 64 1.48 -0.89 -1.79
C CYS A 64 2.15 -1.72 -0.69
N GLU A 65 1.66 -1.61 0.54
CA GLU A 65 2.14 -2.43 1.64
C GLU A 65 1.03 -2.74 2.67
N LYS A 66 1.26 -3.81 3.41
CA LYS A 66 0.34 -4.38 4.39
C LYS A 66 1.06 -4.61 5.71
N ARG A 67 0.39 -4.29 6.80
CA ARG A 67 0.91 -4.60 8.13
C ARG A 67 0.96 -6.11 8.36
N PRO A 68 1.98 -6.59 9.08
CA PRO A 68 2.08 -8.00 9.43
C PRO A 68 0.89 -8.43 10.32
N PRO A 69 0.50 -9.71 10.29
CA PRO A 69 -0.68 -10.21 11.01
C PRO A 69 -0.58 -10.12 12.53
N GLU A 70 0.62 -9.95 13.09
CA GLU A 70 0.86 -9.74 14.52
C GLU A 70 0.48 -8.34 15.00
N GLU A 71 0.37 -7.37 14.08
CA GLU A 71 -0.06 -6.01 14.35
C GLU A 71 -1.55 -5.81 13.99
N THR A 72 -2.09 -4.62 14.29
CA THR A 72 -3.45 -4.29 13.84
C THR A 72 -3.49 -4.30 12.31
N PRO A 73 -4.37 -5.09 11.67
CA PRO A 73 -4.42 -5.20 10.23
C PRO A 73 -4.71 -3.86 9.57
N GLU A 74 -3.81 -3.43 8.69
CA GLU A 74 -3.97 -2.24 7.87
C GLU A 74 -3.24 -2.45 6.55
N THR A 75 -3.84 -1.96 5.48
CA THR A 75 -3.25 -1.95 4.14
C THR A 75 -3.28 -0.54 3.60
N PHE A 76 -2.20 -0.10 2.98
CA PHE A 76 -2.14 1.22 2.39
C PHE A 76 -1.33 1.23 1.10
N ALA A 77 -1.74 2.09 0.18
CA ALA A 77 -1.10 2.24 -1.12
C ALA A 77 -0.93 3.72 -1.47
N PHE A 78 0.17 4.04 -2.13
CA PHE A 78 0.36 5.36 -2.71
C PHE A 78 -0.14 5.36 -4.15
N LEU A 79 -1.19 6.14 -4.38
CA LEU A 79 -1.85 6.25 -5.67
C LEU A 79 -1.72 7.67 -6.21
N GLN A 80 -1.57 7.81 -7.53
CA GLN A 80 -1.76 9.05 -8.24
C GLN A 80 -2.90 8.87 -9.25
N ILE A 81 -3.92 9.71 -9.16
CA ILE A 81 -5.11 9.61 -10.02
C ILE A 81 -5.27 10.89 -10.81
N THR A 82 -5.43 10.73 -12.11
CA THR A 82 -5.62 11.83 -13.05
C THR A 82 -6.89 11.68 -13.88
N ASP A 83 -7.54 12.80 -14.22
CA ASP A 83 -8.61 12.86 -15.21
C ASP A 83 -7.99 13.00 -16.61
N ALA A 84 -8.19 11.99 -17.46
CA ALA A 84 -7.68 11.96 -18.83
C ALA A 84 -8.58 12.71 -19.83
N ARG A 85 -9.63 13.41 -19.36
CA ARG A 85 -10.43 14.26 -20.24
C ARG A 85 -9.58 15.39 -20.84
N THR A 86 -9.74 15.57 -22.13
CA THR A 86 -9.13 16.66 -22.90
C THR A 86 -10.07 17.86 -22.90
N ASP A 87 -9.54 19.09 -22.92
CA ASP A 87 -10.28 20.37 -22.96
C ASP A 87 -11.11 20.62 -24.25
N GLY A 88 -11.29 19.60 -25.09
CA GLY A 88 -11.91 19.70 -26.40
C GLY A 88 -11.02 20.36 -27.47
N GLN A 89 -9.83 20.85 -27.12
CA GLN A 89 -8.83 21.45 -28.03
C GLN A 89 -7.53 20.65 -28.11
N GLY A 90 -7.47 19.47 -27.51
CA GLY A 90 -6.27 18.62 -27.51
C GLY A 90 -5.33 18.90 -26.32
N GLY A 91 -5.66 19.86 -25.45
CA GLY A 91 -4.91 20.20 -24.26
C GLY A 91 -5.33 19.34 -23.05
N ALA A 92 -4.36 18.94 -22.24
CA ALA A 92 -4.64 18.40 -20.92
C ALA A 92 -5.27 19.51 -20.06
N ILE A 93 -6.43 19.24 -19.46
CA ILE A 93 -7.12 20.19 -18.59
C ILE A 93 -6.24 20.43 -17.35
N GLU A 94 -6.11 21.68 -16.85
CA GLU A 94 -5.34 21.98 -15.63
C GLU A 94 -5.78 21.17 -14.39
N GLN A 95 -7.03 20.68 -14.37
CA GLN A 95 -7.55 19.76 -13.34
C GLN A 95 -7.22 18.28 -13.60
N ALA A 96 -6.22 17.97 -14.44
CA ALA A 96 -5.86 16.59 -14.74
C ALA A 96 -5.42 15.83 -13.49
N LYS A 97 -4.85 16.44 -12.45
CA LYS A 97 -4.46 15.72 -11.22
C LYS A 97 -5.56 15.80 -10.16
N LEU A 98 -6.23 14.67 -9.92
CA LEU A 98 -7.35 14.58 -8.98
C LEU A 98 -6.94 14.12 -7.58
N PHE A 99 -6.00 13.20 -7.49
CA PHE A 99 -5.52 12.65 -6.21
C PHE A 99 -4.05 12.27 -6.30
N SER A 100 -3.32 12.44 -5.20
CA SER A 100 -1.96 11.94 -5.07
C SER A 100 -1.60 11.84 -3.60
N GLY A 101 -1.50 10.61 -3.11
CA GLY A 101 -1.25 10.37 -1.70
C GLY A 101 -1.41 8.92 -1.29
N TRP A 102 -1.21 8.70 0.00
CA TRP A 102 -1.45 7.42 0.66
C TRP A 102 -2.94 7.24 0.92
N MET A 103 -3.47 6.09 0.58
CA MET A 103 -4.84 5.71 0.84
C MET A 103 -4.88 4.44 1.69
N PHE A 104 -5.77 4.39 2.68
CA PHE A 104 -5.86 3.34 3.68
C PHE A 104 -7.09 2.47 3.42
N ALA A 105 -6.91 1.15 3.39
CA ALA A 105 -8.00 0.21 3.10
C ALA A 105 -9.07 0.21 4.20
N SER A 106 -8.67 0.38 5.47
CA SER A 106 -9.62 0.42 6.58
C SER A 106 -10.46 1.70 6.60
N SER A 107 -9.88 2.81 6.15
CA SER A 107 -10.45 4.16 6.28
C SER A 107 -10.17 5.03 5.04
N PRO A 108 -10.74 4.70 3.86
CA PRO A 108 -10.48 5.46 2.64
C PRO A 108 -10.90 6.93 2.74
N ALA A 109 -11.91 7.24 3.57
CA ALA A 109 -12.41 8.59 3.79
C ALA A 109 -11.35 9.56 4.34
N LEU A 110 -10.29 9.07 5.00
CA LEU A 110 -9.19 9.91 5.48
C LEU A 110 -8.32 10.47 4.35
N SER A 111 -8.35 9.84 3.18
CA SER A 111 -7.57 10.20 2.00
C SER A 111 -8.33 9.75 0.76
N SER A 112 -9.44 10.44 0.50
CA SER A 112 -10.42 10.05 -0.51
C SER A 112 -10.18 10.73 -1.85
N LEU A 113 -10.62 10.07 -2.93
CA LEU A 113 -10.67 10.66 -4.25
C LEU A 113 -11.89 11.58 -4.38
N GLU A 114 -11.65 12.86 -4.63
CA GLU A 114 -12.72 13.81 -4.92
C GLU A 114 -12.99 13.89 -6.42
N HIS A 115 -13.90 13.02 -6.91
CA HIS A 115 -14.39 13.06 -8.29
C HIS A 115 -15.92 12.98 -8.33
N PRO A 116 -16.61 13.75 -9.20
CA PRO A 116 -18.08 13.82 -9.22
C PRO A 116 -18.76 12.54 -9.69
N VAL A 117 -18.13 11.78 -10.59
CA VAL A 117 -18.75 10.59 -11.23
C VAL A 117 -18.19 9.29 -10.68
N TYR A 118 -16.93 9.28 -10.26
CA TYR A 118 -16.18 8.07 -9.96
C TYR A 118 -15.62 8.14 -8.55
N ASP A 119 -15.41 6.98 -7.94
CA ASP A 119 -14.64 6.83 -6.72
C ASP A 119 -13.68 5.65 -6.88
N ILE A 120 -12.51 5.73 -6.26
CA ILE A 120 -11.51 4.67 -6.26
C ILE A 120 -10.97 4.53 -4.85
N TRP A 121 -10.98 3.31 -4.31
CA TRP A 121 -10.33 3.05 -3.03
C TRP A 121 -9.55 1.74 -2.96
N VAL A 122 -8.57 1.70 -2.05
CA VAL A 122 -7.76 0.52 -1.78
C VAL A 122 -8.57 -0.50 -0.98
N LEU A 123 -8.48 -1.77 -1.37
CA LEU A 123 -9.05 -2.90 -0.63
C LEU A 123 -7.95 -3.75 0.02
N ASP A 124 -6.93 -4.12 -0.73
CA ASP A 124 -5.85 -4.98 -0.23
C ASP A 124 -4.55 -4.84 -1.02
N CYS A 125 -3.49 -5.44 -0.48
CA CYS A 125 -2.18 -5.56 -1.09
C CYS A 125 -1.84 -7.04 -1.24
N VAL A 126 -1.50 -7.46 -2.45
CA VAL A 126 -1.05 -8.83 -2.70
C VAL A 126 0.44 -8.89 -2.41
N ILE A 127 0.81 -9.68 -1.42
CA ILE A 127 2.20 -9.91 -1.05
C ILE A 127 2.73 -11.09 -1.87
N PRO A 128 3.81 -10.92 -2.65
CA PRO A 128 4.40 -12.04 -3.36
C PRO A 128 4.93 -13.06 -2.34
N PRO A 129 4.89 -14.37 -2.66
CA PRO A 129 5.50 -15.36 -1.80
C PRO A 129 7.00 -15.05 -1.62
N PRO A 130 7.59 -15.40 -0.46
CA PRO A 130 9.02 -15.26 -0.28
C PRO A 130 9.76 -16.00 -1.40
N PRO A 131 10.88 -15.46 -1.90
CA PRO A 131 11.65 -16.12 -2.93
C PRO A 131 12.03 -17.53 -2.46
N PRO A 132 11.98 -18.54 -3.34
CA PRO A 132 12.33 -19.90 -2.98
C PRO A 132 13.74 -19.91 -2.40
N SER A 133 13.90 -20.68 -1.33
CA SER A 133 15.20 -20.88 -0.71
C SER A 133 16.17 -21.52 -1.72
N LEU A 134 17.48 -21.29 -1.55
CA LEU A 134 18.49 -21.86 -2.44
C LEU A 134 18.38 -23.40 -2.51
N GLU A 135 17.89 -24.03 -1.45
CA GLU A 135 17.64 -25.47 -1.35
C GLU A 135 16.47 -25.93 -2.24
N GLU A 136 15.39 -25.15 -2.34
CA GLU A 136 14.27 -25.41 -3.26
C GLU A 136 14.69 -25.21 -4.73
N LEU A 137 15.50 -24.20 -5.01
CA LEU A 137 16.06 -23.96 -6.35
C LEU A 137 16.98 -25.11 -6.79
N LEU A 138 17.85 -25.61 -5.91
CA LEU A 138 18.72 -26.76 -6.22
C LEU A 138 17.91 -28.04 -6.46
N THR A 139 16.85 -28.26 -5.69
CA THR A 139 15.96 -29.42 -5.84
C THR A 139 15.20 -29.38 -7.17
N GLU A 140 14.78 -28.20 -7.64
CA GLU A 140 14.17 -28.07 -8.97
C GLU A 140 15.17 -28.35 -10.10
N LEU A 141 16.42 -27.91 -9.98
CA LEU A 141 17.45 -28.17 -10.98
C LEU A 141 17.81 -29.67 -11.06
N GLU A 142 17.91 -30.37 -9.93
CA GLU A 142 18.14 -31.82 -9.92
C GLU A 142 16.95 -32.60 -10.53
N ASN A 143 15.72 -32.14 -10.30
CA ASN A 143 14.53 -32.75 -10.90
C ASN A 143 14.42 -32.53 -12.42
N VAL A 144 14.92 -31.40 -12.93
CA VAL A 144 14.99 -31.11 -14.38
C VAL A 144 16.07 -31.95 -15.07
N GLU A 145 17.24 -32.15 -14.45
CA GLU A 145 18.33 -32.95 -15.02
C GLU A 145 18.00 -34.46 -15.08
N SER A 146 17.06 -34.94 -14.26
CA SER A 146 16.64 -36.35 -14.25
C SER A 146 15.55 -36.70 -15.29
N ARG A 147 15.11 -35.75 -16.11
CA ARG A 147 14.19 -35.98 -17.24
C ARG A 147 14.88 -36.02 -18.59
#